data_AF-A0ABD3P408-F1
#
_entry.id   AF-A0ABD3P408-F1
#
_cell.length_a   1.000
_cell.length_b   1.000
_cell.length_c   1.000
_cell.angle_alpha   90.00
_cell.angle_beta   90.00
_cell.angle_gamma   90.00
#
_symmetry.space_group_name_H-M   'P 1'
#
loop_
_entity.id
_entity.type
_entity.pdbx_description
1 polymer ?
#
loop_
_entity_poly.entity_id
_entity_poly.type
_entity_poly.pdbx_seq_one_letter_code
_entity_poly.pdbx_strand_id
1 'polypeptide(L)'
;MVAKLSLSLFSATMMAILIGPGNCFMAPSRTSRRPTVISSSIMIKASIEDLAQKEFQLEELEDREECETEVWLNQDGSVTLGKTNGPQVKDYSGDWHLIETALEEDRPFRMRLTRVYDAGSHSGPNQMGDFTYKVTREFHGNVQMIGESISVTGKTHGLDERDMLDAEVGYFTIIDAVASEGIEGLKQYSE
;
A
#
# COMPACT_ATOMS: atom_id res chain seq x y z
N MET A 1 3.78 -20.68 -38.57
CA MET A 1 2.75 -21.54 -37.93
C MET A 1 1.58 -20.67 -37.54
N VAL A 2 0.37 -21.13 -37.84
CA VAL A 2 -0.88 -20.35 -37.86
C VAL A 2 -1.49 -20.29 -36.45
N ALA A 3 -1.92 -19.09 -36.05
CA ALA A 3 -2.58 -18.79 -34.78
C ALA A 3 -3.97 -19.45 -34.66
N LYS A 4 -4.36 -19.81 -33.42
CA LYS A 4 -5.74 -20.13 -33.06
C LYS A 4 -6.17 -19.28 -31.86
N LEU A 5 -6.96 -18.25 -32.15
CA LEU A 5 -7.79 -17.53 -31.19
C LEU A 5 -9.01 -18.39 -30.86
N SER A 6 -9.28 -18.59 -29.57
CA SER A 6 -10.53 -19.16 -29.07
C SER A 6 -11.24 -18.07 -28.27
N LEU A 7 -12.34 -17.55 -28.83
CA LEU A 7 -13.33 -16.78 -28.10
C LEU A 7 -14.36 -17.76 -27.51
N SER A 8 -14.60 -17.69 -26.21
CA SER A 8 -15.79 -18.27 -25.60
C SER A 8 -16.62 -17.16 -24.93
N LEU A 9 -17.80 -16.93 -25.52
CA LEU A 9 -18.88 -16.13 -24.96
C LEU A 9 -19.36 -16.76 -23.65
N PHE A 10 -19.54 -15.95 -22.60
CA PHE A 10 -20.38 -16.34 -21.46
C PHE A 10 -21.57 -15.41 -21.30
N SER A 11 -22.69 -16.08 -21.08
CA SER A 11 -24.07 -15.64 -21.14
C SER A 11 -24.45 -14.70 -19.99
N ALA A 12 -25.11 -13.59 -20.32
CA ALA A 12 -25.73 -12.70 -19.37
C ALA A 12 -27.01 -13.35 -18.81
N THR A 13 -27.10 -13.50 -17.49
CA THR A 13 -28.35 -13.89 -16.82
C THR A 13 -28.97 -12.65 -16.19
N MET A 14 -30.07 -12.19 -16.80
CA MET A 14 -30.98 -11.17 -16.28
C MET A 14 -31.61 -11.65 -14.97
N MET A 15 -31.52 -10.84 -13.91
CA MET A 15 -32.35 -11.00 -12.71
C MET A 15 -33.40 -9.89 -12.70
N ALA A 16 -34.66 -10.27 -12.90
CA ALA A 16 -35.81 -9.39 -12.84
C ALA A 16 -36.24 -9.20 -11.37
N ILE A 17 -36.29 -7.97 -10.89
CA ILE A 17 -36.85 -7.61 -9.58
C ILE A 17 -38.32 -7.20 -9.79
N LEU A 18 -39.20 -7.93 -9.13
CA LEU A 18 -40.65 -7.71 -9.07
C LEU A 18 -40.97 -6.43 -8.27
N ILE A 19 -41.71 -5.52 -8.92
CA ILE A 19 -42.33 -4.34 -8.30
C ILE A 19 -43.69 -4.79 -7.73
N GLY A 20 -43.86 -4.70 -6.40
CA GLY A 20 -45.14 -4.86 -5.73
C GLY A 20 -45.74 -3.51 -5.34
N PRO A 21 -47.04 -3.23 -5.57
CA PRO A 21 -47.71 -2.05 -5.06
C PRO A 21 -48.31 -2.35 -3.67
N GLY A 22 -47.94 -1.54 -2.67
CA GLY A 22 -48.50 -1.58 -1.33
C GLY A 22 -48.61 -0.17 -0.76
N ASN A 23 -49.76 0.47 -0.99
CA ASN A 23 -50.14 1.73 -0.37
C ASN A 23 -50.42 1.54 1.12
N CYS A 24 -49.70 2.24 1.99
CA CYS A 24 -50.17 2.58 3.32
C CYS A 24 -49.97 4.09 3.54
N PHE A 25 -51.07 4.82 3.40
CA PHE A 25 -51.20 6.23 3.73
C PHE A 25 -51.10 6.37 5.27
N MET A 26 -50.06 7.02 5.77
CA MET A 26 -49.89 7.37 7.18
C MET A 26 -49.76 8.89 7.32
N ALA A 27 -50.53 9.44 8.27
CA ALA A 27 -50.74 10.86 8.51
C ALA A 27 -49.46 11.61 8.96
N PRO A 28 -49.35 12.93 8.69
CA PRO A 28 -48.20 13.72 9.13
C PRO A 28 -48.32 14.08 10.62
N SER A 29 -47.61 13.35 11.47
CA SER A 29 -47.30 13.79 12.83
C SER A 29 -46.20 14.86 12.76
N ARG A 30 -46.55 16.10 13.18
CA ARG A 30 -45.62 17.22 13.36
C ARG A 30 -44.56 16.84 14.41
N THR A 31 -43.49 16.22 13.95
CA THR A 31 -42.27 16.02 14.73
C THR A 31 -41.45 17.30 14.65
N SER A 32 -41.24 17.90 15.82
CA SER A 32 -40.32 19.02 16.04
C SER A 32 -38.95 18.63 15.49
N ARG A 33 -38.59 19.21 14.34
CA ARG A 33 -37.27 19.03 13.73
C ARG A 33 -36.25 19.72 14.63
N ARG A 34 -35.59 18.94 15.48
CA ARG A 34 -34.28 19.34 16.01
C ARG A 34 -33.36 19.56 14.79
N PRO A 35 -32.61 20.67 14.73
CA PRO A 35 -31.60 20.84 13.70
C PRO A 35 -30.56 19.73 13.90
N THR A 36 -30.55 18.76 13.00
CA THR A 36 -29.44 17.82 12.85
C THR A 36 -28.26 18.66 12.38
N VAL A 37 -27.33 18.94 13.29
CA VAL A 37 -26.03 19.48 12.94
C VAL A 37 -25.37 18.41 12.09
N ILE A 38 -25.39 18.60 10.77
CA ILE A 38 -24.61 17.80 9.84
C ILE A 38 -23.16 18.18 10.17
N SER A 39 -22.52 17.37 11.01
CA SER A 39 -21.09 17.49 11.28
C SER A 39 -20.40 17.23 9.95
N SER A 40 -20.08 18.30 9.23
CA SER A 40 -19.18 18.24 8.10
C SER A 40 -17.83 17.82 8.65
N SER A 41 -17.58 16.51 8.64
CA SER A 41 -16.28 15.93 8.92
C SER A 41 -15.30 16.60 7.97
N ILE A 42 -14.51 17.54 8.47
CA ILE A 42 -13.36 18.05 7.73
C ILE A 42 -12.44 16.84 7.61
N MET A 43 -12.45 16.19 6.45
CA MET A 43 -11.49 15.14 6.16
C MET A 43 -10.14 15.83 6.06
N ILE A 44 -9.34 15.69 7.12
CA ILE A 44 -7.96 16.15 7.13
C ILE A 44 -7.24 15.28 6.10
N LYS A 45 -6.93 15.86 4.95
CA LYS A 45 -6.05 15.26 3.96
C LYS A 45 -4.62 15.54 4.38
N ALA A 46 -3.79 14.51 4.45
CA ALA A 46 -2.35 14.68 4.63
C ALA A 46 -1.76 15.43 3.43
N SER A 47 -0.85 16.37 3.69
CA SER A 47 -0.06 17.08 2.68
C SER A 47 1.31 16.43 2.48
N ILE A 48 2.04 16.89 1.46
CA ILE A 48 3.44 16.47 1.25
C ILE A 48 4.29 16.74 2.50
N GLU A 49 4.11 17.86 3.16
CA GLU A 49 4.83 18.23 4.38
C GLU A 49 4.51 17.32 5.56
N ASP A 50 3.29 16.78 5.63
CA ASP A 50 2.91 15.84 6.68
C ASP A 50 3.64 14.50 6.53
N LEU A 51 3.88 14.04 5.29
CA LEU A 51 4.64 12.83 5.02
C LEU A 51 6.16 13.07 5.03
N ALA A 52 6.60 14.24 4.59
CA ALA A 52 8.02 14.54 4.47
C ALA A 52 8.71 14.59 5.84
N GLN A 53 9.97 14.15 5.88
CA GLN A 53 10.84 14.24 7.07
C GLN A 53 10.39 13.40 8.28
N LYS A 54 9.42 12.50 8.10
CA LYS A 54 9.03 11.49 9.09
C LYS A 54 9.75 10.17 8.83
N GLU A 55 9.90 9.42 9.92
CA GLU A 55 10.32 8.03 9.91
C GLU A 55 9.08 7.14 9.86
N PHE A 56 9.10 6.16 8.97
CA PHE A 56 8.02 5.20 8.83
C PHE A 56 8.55 3.78 8.84
N GLN A 57 7.67 2.86 9.22
CA GLN A 57 7.85 1.44 8.99
C GLN A 57 7.08 1.05 7.71
N LEU A 58 7.80 0.56 6.70
CA LEU A 58 7.22 -0.06 5.51
C LEU A 58 7.09 -1.56 5.75
N GLU A 59 5.87 -2.06 5.77
CA GLU A 59 5.52 -3.48 5.81
C GLU A 59 5.16 -3.94 4.39
N GLU A 60 5.88 -4.93 3.88
CA GLU A 60 5.67 -5.51 2.55
C GLU A 60 5.18 -6.94 2.71
N LEU A 61 4.02 -7.24 2.13
CA LEU A 61 3.42 -8.57 2.09
C LEU A 61 3.40 -9.04 0.63
N GLU A 62 4.54 -9.58 0.16
CA GLU A 62 4.70 -10.19 -1.16
C GLU A 62 4.55 -11.71 -1.02
N ASP A 63 3.55 -12.28 -1.71
CA ASP A 63 3.21 -13.71 -1.65
C ASP A 63 3.00 -14.27 -0.22
N ARG A 64 3.96 -15.03 0.29
CA ARG A 64 3.97 -15.64 1.63
C ARG A 64 5.10 -15.09 2.50
N GLU A 65 5.80 -14.08 2.01
CA GLU A 65 6.92 -13.45 2.67
C GLU A 65 6.48 -12.09 3.18
N GLU A 66 6.90 -11.79 4.40
CA GLU A 66 6.65 -10.52 5.08
C GLU A 66 8.00 -9.92 5.41
N CYS A 67 8.16 -8.64 5.11
CA CYS A 67 9.33 -7.90 5.57
C CYS A 67 8.96 -6.48 5.99
N GLU A 68 9.73 -5.98 6.93
CA GLU A 68 9.60 -4.67 7.53
C GLU A 68 10.89 -3.90 7.23
N THR A 69 10.77 -2.69 6.69
CA THR A 69 11.89 -1.79 6.38
C THR A 69 11.64 -0.38 6.92
N GLU A 70 12.59 0.18 7.66
CA GLU A 70 12.57 1.59 8.04
C GLU A 70 12.72 2.47 6.78
N VAL A 71 11.85 3.45 6.61
CA VAL A 71 11.84 4.32 5.43
C VAL A 71 11.62 5.78 5.82
N TRP A 72 12.35 6.68 5.15
CA TRP A 72 12.14 8.12 5.22
C TRP A 72 11.72 8.65 3.85
N LEU A 73 10.66 9.43 3.86
CA LEU A 73 10.16 10.15 2.68
C LEU A 73 10.75 11.57 2.71
N ASN A 74 11.78 11.82 1.90
CA ASN A 74 12.48 13.10 1.92
C ASN A 74 11.68 14.17 1.17
N GLN A 75 11.82 15.43 1.58
CA GLN A 75 11.09 16.56 0.98
C GLN A 75 11.40 16.77 -0.52
N ASP A 76 12.57 16.33 -0.98
CA ASP A 76 12.96 16.39 -2.39
C ASP A 76 12.34 15.28 -3.26
N GLY A 77 11.49 14.44 -2.66
CA GLY A 77 10.87 13.29 -3.32
C GLY A 77 11.75 12.05 -3.35
N SER A 78 12.95 12.06 -2.75
CA SER A 78 13.78 10.85 -2.63
C SER A 78 13.35 9.97 -1.45
N VAL A 79 13.75 8.69 -1.50
CA VAL A 79 13.51 7.71 -0.43
C VAL A 79 14.82 7.28 0.20
N THR A 80 14.88 7.28 1.53
CA THR A 80 16.00 6.71 2.30
C THR A 80 15.54 5.44 3.02
N LEU A 81 16.34 4.38 2.96
CA LEU A 81 16.09 3.12 3.67
C LEU A 81 17.01 3.00 4.88
N GLY A 82 16.47 2.45 5.96
CA GLY A 82 17.17 2.10 7.19
C GLY A 82 17.28 0.60 7.35
N LYS A 83 17.03 0.11 8.57
CA LYS A 83 17.10 -1.31 8.87
C LYS A 83 15.94 -2.06 8.22
N THR A 84 16.19 -3.32 7.90
CA THR A 84 15.18 -4.26 7.42
C THR A 84 15.33 -5.61 8.12
N ASN A 85 14.22 -6.28 8.38
CA ASN A 85 14.19 -7.67 8.84
C ASN A 85 14.23 -8.68 7.67
N GLY A 86 14.19 -8.20 6.43
CA GLY A 86 14.24 -8.99 5.20
C GLY A 86 15.67 -9.19 4.65
N PRO A 87 15.79 -9.53 3.35
CA PRO A 87 17.08 -9.66 2.68
C PRO A 87 17.95 -8.41 2.79
N GLN A 88 19.25 -8.59 3.00
CA GLN A 88 20.18 -7.46 3.18
C GLN A 88 20.37 -6.70 1.88
N VAL A 89 19.98 -5.43 1.88
CA VAL A 89 20.09 -4.53 0.75
C VAL A 89 21.54 -4.04 0.62
N LYS A 90 22.16 -4.26 -0.54
CA LYS A 90 23.50 -3.76 -0.86
C LYS A 90 23.50 -2.28 -1.21
N ASP A 91 22.52 -1.87 -2.01
CA ASP A 91 22.36 -0.51 -2.52
C ASP A 91 20.89 -0.26 -2.84
N TYR A 92 20.46 1.00 -2.85
CA TYR A 92 19.08 1.36 -3.15
C TYR A 92 18.93 2.74 -3.79
N SER A 93 17.83 2.92 -4.50
CA SER A 93 17.38 4.23 -4.98
C SER A 93 15.86 4.24 -5.03
N GLY A 94 15.24 5.35 -4.66
CA GLY A 94 13.79 5.47 -4.76
C GLY A 94 13.32 6.91 -4.84
N ASP A 95 12.10 7.06 -5.32
CA ASP A 95 11.38 8.31 -5.44
C ASP A 95 9.94 8.14 -4.96
N TRP A 96 9.33 9.21 -4.46
CA TRP A 96 7.95 9.23 -4.00
C TRP A 96 7.24 10.52 -4.35
N HIS A 97 5.92 10.42 -4.51
CA HIS A 97 5.03 11.51 -4.88
C HIS A 97 3.67 11.35 -4.20
N LEU A 98 3.07 12.48 -3.83
CA LEU A 98 1.69 12.57 -3.40
C LEU A 98 0.91 13.49 -4.34
N ILE A 99 -0.17 12.96 -4.91
CA ILE A 99 -1.08 13.72 -5.77
C ILE A 99 -2.20 14.29 -4.90
N GLU A 100 -2.00 15.47 -4.31
CA GLU A 100 -2.95 16.06 -3.35
C GLU A 100 -4.36 16.32 -3.93
N THR A 101 -4.42 16.56 -5.24
CA THR A 101 -5.67 16.81 -5.97
C THR A 101 -6.41 15.53 -6.38
N ALA A 102 -5.79 14.36 -6.25
CA ALA A 102 -6.39 13.10 -6.64
C ALA A 102 -7.49 12.65 -5.66
N LEU A 103 -8.39 11.82 -6.18
CA LEU A 103 -9.39 11.13 -5.39
C LEU A 103 -8.78 9.84 -4.81
N GLU A 104 -9.41 9.27 -3.79
CA GLU A 104 -8.96 8.01 -3.17
C GLU A 104 -8.95 6.83 -4.17
N GLU A 105 -9.85 6.85 -5.14
CA GLU A 105 -9.89 5.85 -6.23
C GLU A 105 -8.65 5.91 -7.13
N ASP A 106 -8.01 7.07 -7.23
CA ASP A 106 -6.79 7.27 -8.01
C ASP A 106 -5.54 6.77 -7.27
N ARG A 107 -5.63 6.45 -5.97
CA ARG A 107 -4.50 6.11 -5.10
C ARG A 107 -3.46 7.24 -5.13
N PRO A 108 -3.62 8.34 -4.38
CA PRO A 108 -2.80 9.53 -4.54
C PRO A 108 -1.33 9.34 -4.16
N PHE A 109 -0.99 8.32 -3.37
CA PHE A 109 0.39 8.01 -3.02
C PHE A 109 1.05 7.11 -4.07
N ARG A 110 2.27 7.49 -4.44
CA ARG A 110 3.15 6.76 -5.35
C ARG A 110 4.55 6.72 -4.77
N MET A 111 5.15 5.55 -4.70
CA MET A 111 6.56 5.40 -4.39
C MET A 111 7.15 4.34 -5.31
N ARG A 112 8.36 4.58 -5.82
CA ARG A 112 9.14 3.59 -6.55
C ARG A 112 10.42 3.34 -5.80
N LEU A 113 10.75 2.07 -5.60
CA LEU A 113 11.95 1.66 -4.87
C LEU A 113 12.68 0.59 -5.66
N THR A 114 13.97 0.83 -5.89
CA THR A 114 14.89 -0.15 -6.48
C THR A 114 15.90 -0.56 -5.43
N ARG A 115 15.99 -1.85 -5.15
CA ARG A 115 16.94 -2.46 -4.22
C ARG A 115 17.89 -3.37 -4.99
N VAL A 116 19.15 -3.34 -4.61
CA VAL A 116 20.20 -4.19 -5.16
C VAL A 116 20.59 -5.20 -4.11
N TYR A 117 20.63 -6.47 -4.50
CA TYR A 117 20.98 -7.59 -3.61
C TYR A 117 22.15 -8.38 -4.19
N ASP A 118 22.97 -8.90 -3.29
CA ASP A 118 23.96 -9.92 -3.63
C ASP A 118 23.41 -11.31 -3.30
N ALA A 119 23.62 -12.26 -4.21
CA ALA A 119 23.31 -13.67 -4.02
C ALA A 119 24.38 -14.55 -4.67
N GLY A 120 24.22 -15.85 -4.49
CA GLY A 120 25.25 -16.83 -4.85
C GLY A 120 26.14 -17.18 -3.66
N SER A 121 26.74 -18.36 -3.73
CA SER A 121 27.77 -18.78 -2.79
C SER A 121 28.83 -19.58 -3.52
N HIS A 122 30.09 -19.18 -3.31
CA HIS A 122 31.25 -19.94 -3.76
C HIS A 122 31.48 -21.24 -2.96
N SER A 123 30.67 -21.48 -1.93
CA SER A 123 30.81 -22.64 -1.02
C SER A 123 29.53 -23.47 -0.97
N GLY A 124 29.70 -24.80 -0.89
CA GLY A 124 28.58 -25.75 -0.80
C GLY A 124 28.35 -26.56 -2.08
N PRO A 125 27.44 -27.55 -2.04
CA PRO A 125 27.18 -28.46 -3.17
C PRO A 125 26.51 -27.79 -4.37
N ASN A 126 25.90 -26.60 -4.18
CA ASN A 126 25.23 -25.82 -5.22
C ASN A 126 25.99 -24.51 -5.46
N GLN A 127 27.17 -24.61 -6.08
CA GLN A 127 27.97 -23.45 -6.47
C GLN A 127 27.30 -22.69 -7.63
N MET A 128 26.40 -21.77 -7.31
CA MET A 128 26.13 -20.62 -8.17
C MET A 128 27.09 -19.52 -7.71
N GLY A 129 28.05 -19.14 -8.57
CA GLY A 129 28.99 -18.05 -8.27
C GLY A 129 28.28 -16.75 -7.89
N ASP A 130 29.01 -15.80 -7.31
CA ASP A 130 28.41 -14.55 -6.84
C ASP A 130 27.77 -13.77 -7.99
N PHE A 131 26.52 -13.34 -7.78
CA PHE A 131 25.79 -12.50 -8.72
C PHE A 131 25.02 -11.42 -7.96
N THR A 132 24.81 -10.29 -8.63
CA THR A 132 24.01 -9.19 -8.13
C THR A 132 22.74 -9.10 -8.96
N TYR A 133 21.60 -8.90 -8.31
CA TYR A 133 20.33 -8.66 -8.99
C TYR A 133 19.64 -7.42 -8.42
N LYS A 134 18.77 -6.84 -9.25
CA LYS A 134 18.03 -5.62 -8.91
C LYS A 134 16.55 -5.94 -8.87
N VAL A 135 15.87 -5.41 -7.86
CA VAL A 135 14.43 -5.55 -7.68
C VAL A 135 13.84 -4.16 -7.64
N THR A 136 12.96 -3.85 -8.59
CA THR A 136 12.19 -2.61 -8.60
C THR A 136 10.74 -2.90 -8.24
N ARG A 137 10.20 -2.10 -7.32
CA ARG A 137 8.80 -2.13 -6.89
C ARG A 137 8.17 -0.75 -7.00
N GLU A 138 6.90 -0.73 -7.36
CA GLU A 138 6.05 0.47 -7.35
C GLU A 138 4.92 0.28 -6.32
N PHE A 139 4.74 1.26 -5.44
CA PHE A 139 3.82 1.23 -4.31
C PHE A 139 2.72 2.24 -4.56
N HIS A 140 1.50 1.74 -4.75
CA HIS A 140 0.33 2.54 -5.12
C HIS A 140 -0.71 2.46 -4.01
N GLY A 141 -0.89 3.55 -3.27
CA GLY A 141 -1.69 3.53 -2.04
C GLY A 141 -2.53 4.78 -1.76
N ASN A 142 -3.31 4.66 -0.69
CA ASN A 142 -4.13 5.71 -0.12
C ASN A 142 -3.54 6.16 1.21
N VAL A 143 -3.48 7.47 1.41
CA VAL A 143 -3.05 8.07 2.67
C VAL A 143 -4.28 8.26 3.56
N GLN A 144 -4.18 7.80 4.80
CA GLN A 144 -5.22 7.93 5.82
C GLN A 144 -4.62 8.53 7.09
N MET A 145 -5.35 9.46 7.69
CA MET A 145 -5.06 9.98 9.03
C MET A 145 -5.74 9.09 10.07
N ILE A 146 -4.98 8.55 11.01
CA ILE A 146 -5.47 7.78 12.15
C ILE A 146 -5.05 8.53 13.42
N GLY A 147 -5.96 9.37 13.93
CA GLY A 147 -5.61 10.30 15.02
C GLY A 147 -4.60 11.34 14.53
N GLU A 148 -3.41 11.34 15.13
CA GLU A 148 -2.28 12.21 14.75
C GLU A 148 -1.26 11.49 13.84
N SER A 149 -1.49 10.21 13.55
CA SER A 149 -0.58 9.35 12.82
C SER A 149 -1.01 9.19 11.38
N ILE A 150 -0.03 9.08 10.49
CA ILE A 150 -0.26 8.84 9.07
C ILE A 150 -0.10 7.34 8.80
N SER A 151 -1.02 6.79 8.03
CA SER A 151 -0.90 5.45 7.46
C SER A 151 -1.11 5.50 5.97
N VAL A 152 -0.27 4.78 5.22
CA VAL A 152 -0.47 4.56 3.79
C VAL A 152 -0.71 3.07 3.56
N THR A 153 -1.79 2.70 2.89
CA THR A 153 -2.08 1.30 2.55
C THR A 153 -2.30 1.17 1.06
N GLY A 154 -1.83 0.09 0.47
CA GLY A 154 -1.94 -0.06 -0.97
C GLY A 154 -1.45 -1.39 -1.52
N LYS A 155 -1.18 -1.35 -2.82
CA LYS A 155 -0.72 -2.49 -3.62
C LYS A 155 0.70 -2.26 -4.07
N THR A 156 1.47 -3.34 -4.06
CA THR A 156 2.82 -3.39 -4.59
C THR A 156 2.78 -3.98 -5.99
N HIS A 157 3.47 -3.30 -6.90
CA HIS A 157 3.55 -3.59 -8.32
C HIS A 157 5.00 -3.93 -8.67
N GLY A 158 5.19 -4.92 -9.54
CA GLY A 158 6.49 -5.35 -10.04
C GLY A 158 6.44 -5.56 -11.55
N LEU A 159 7.57 -5.36 -12.21
CA LEU A 159 7.69 -5.64 -13.64
C LEU A 159 8.02 -7.12 -13.85
N ASP A 160 7.15 -7.86 -14.53
CA ASP A 160 7.48 -9.20 -14.99
C ASP A 160 8.45 -9.08 -16.18
N GLU A 161 9.70 -9.52 -16.00
CA GLU A 161 10.73 -9.50 -17.04
C GLU A 161 10.36 -10.33 -18.28
N ARG A 162 9.52 -11.36 -18.13
CA ARG A 162 9.14 -12.23 -19.25
C ARG A 162 8.18 -11.53 -20.20
N ASP A 163 7.14 -10.92 -19.64
CA ASP A 163 6.03 -10.36 -20.41
C ASP A 163 6.08 -8.83 -20.52
N MET A 164 7.02 -8.18 -19.80
CA MET A 164 7.13 -6.72 -19.68
C MET A 164 5.82 -6.07 -19.21
N LEU A 165 5.06 -6.81 -18.40
CA LEU A 165 3.79 -6.40 -17.86
C LEU A 165 3.95 -5.99 -16.40
N ASP A 166 3.30 -4.89 -16.05
CA ASP A 166 3.07 -4.52 -14.66
C ASP A 166 2.12 -5.54 -14.03
N ALA A 167 2.58 -6.19 -12.97
CA ALA A 167 1.83 -7.17 -12.21
C ALA A 167 1.76 -6.76 -10.73
N GLU A 168 0.59 -6.96 -10.13
CA GLU A 168 0.42 -6.86 -8.69
C GLU A 168 1.14 -8.03 -8.02
N VAL A 169 2.14 -7.72 -7.19
CA VAL A 169 2.99 -8.71 -6.50
C VAL A 169 2.69 -8.81 -5.00
N GLY A 170 1.92 -7.88 -4.46
CA GLY A 170 1.59 -7.90 -3.04
C GLY A 170 0.85 -6.67 -2.54
N TYR A 171 0.84 -6.55 -1.21
CA TYR A 171 0.27 -5.43 -0.48
C TYR A 171 1.37 -4.75 0.34
N PHE A 172 1.12 -3.49 0.71
CA PHE A 172 2.00 -2.80 1.64
C PHE A 172 1.23 -1.91 2.59
N THR A 173 1.86 -1.67 3.73
CA THR A 173 1.46 -0.65 4.71
C THR A 173 2.68 0.20 5.06
N ILE A 174 2.51 1.52 5.11
CA ILE A 174 3.47 2.45 5.70
C ILE A 174 2.82 3.03 6.95
N ILE A 175 3.48 2.91 8.10
CA ILE A 175 2.99 3.39 9.39
C ILE A 175 4.01 4.36 9.97
N ASP A 176 3.54 5.50 10.48
CA ASP A 176 4.40 6.43 11.22
C ASP A 176 5.10 5.70 12.38
N ALA A 177 6.43 5.72 12.42
CA ALA A 177 7.21 4.96 13.39
C ALA A 177 6.96 5.42 14.84
N VAL A 178 6.50 6.67 15.04
CA VAL A 178 6.09 7.18 16.35
C VAL A 178 4.76 6.56 16.80
N ALA A 179 3.92 6.15 15.84
CA ALA A 179 2.65 5.50 16.08
C ALA A 179 2.79 3.99 16.30
N SER A 180 3.85 3.38 15.77
CA SER A 180 4.28 2.05 16.19
C SER A 180 4.95 2.18 17.56
N GLU A 181 4.15 2.32 18.62
CA GLU A 181 4.63 2.01 19.97
C GLU A 181 5.14 0.56 19.90
N GLY A 182 6.47 0.41 19.77
CA GLY A 182 7.12 -0.87 19.90
C GLY A 182 6.62 -1.50 21.18
N ILE A 183 6.29 -2.78 21.15
CA ILE A 183 5.83 -3.55 22.30
C ILE A 183 6.79 -3.27 23.48
N GLU A 184 6.42 -2.31 24.35
CA GLU A 184 7.15 -1.97 25.55
C GLU A 184 6.91 -3.09 26.55
N GLY A 185 7.64 -4.18 26.38
CA GLY A 185 7.39 -5.40 27.10
C GLY A 185 8.56 -6.35 27.02
N LEU A 186 9.72 -5.92 27.52
CA LEU A 186 10.70 -6.72 28.28
C LEU A 186 12.04 -5.96 28.40
N LYS A 187 12.05 -4.86 29.16
CA LYS A 187 13.26 -4.54 29.92
C LYS A 187 13.36 -5.58 31.04
N GLN A 188 14.04 -6.69 30.77
CA GLN A 188 14.47 -7.60 31.82
C GLN A 188 15.44 -6.82 32.73
N TYR A 189 14.98 -6.50 33.93
CA TYR A 189 15.88 -6.20 35.04
C TYR A 189 16.59 -7.51 35.40
N SER A 190 17.84 -7.64 34.98
CA SER A 190 18.78 -8.55 35.63
C SER A 190 19.41 -7.80 36.81
N GLU A 191 19.09 -8.23 38.03
CA GLU A 191 19.90 -7.96 39.22
C GLU A 191 21.29 -8.61 39.14
#